data_AF-A0A539DSU2-F1
#
_entry.id   AF-A0A539DSU2-F1
#
_cell.length_a   1.000
_cell.length_b   1.000
_cell.length_c   1.000
_cell.angle_alpha   90.00
_cell.angle_beta   90.00
_cell.angle_gamma   90.00
#
_symmetry.space_group_name_H-M   'P 1'
#
loop_
_entity.id
_entity.type
_entity.pdbx_description
1 polymer ?
#
loop_
_entity_poly.entity_id
_entity_poly.type
_entity_poly.pdbx_seq_one_letter_code
_entity_poly.pdbx_strand_id
1 'polypeptide(L)'
;MLHSVASGEADLTQRLTVTSQDEMGQLALSFNTFMDKLQSTLTDINHLSQHIYTVSTTAQRITEQSNEAIGKEVDAIQQIASAITQTSHSIQHVAENSKVAAVKAHQADIEAKSGVIVVNEVIQIISGLSEEVLQAGHTVQELSAHTQTIKSALDMIISISNQTNLLALNAAIEAARAGEQGRGFAVVADEVRALASRTTKATQEIKTVIDNLSSGTHQTVEIMNKSSALAIRSVEMARQAGDSLNVITRAVSEI
;
A
#
# COMPACT_ATOMS: atom_id res chain seq x y z
N MET A 1 -24.75 -27.07 107.76
CA MET A 1 -25.64 -26.43 106.78
C MET A 1 -25.31 -24.95 106.60
N LEU A 2 -25.78 -24.02 107.46
CA LEU A 2 -25.45 -22.59 107.26
C LEU A 2 -23.94 -22.30 107.38
N HIS A 3 -23.26 -22.97 108.31
CA HIS A 3 -21.80 -22.84 108.46
C HIS A 3 -21.06 -23.39 107.22
N SER A 4 -21.50 -24.51 106.63
CA SER A 4 -20.83 -25.14 105.47
C SER A 4 -21.00 -24.33 104.17
N VAL A 5 -22.15 -23.67 103.98
CA VAL A 5 -22.34 -22.70 102.89
C VAL A 5 -21.43 -21.46 103.08
N ALA A 6 -21.18 -21.05 104.32
CA ALA A 6 -20.34 -19.90 104.65
C ALA A 6 -18.83 -20.19 104.74
N SER A 7 -18.42 -21.44 105.01
CA SER A 7 -17.06 -21.78 105.43
C SER A 7 -16.18 -22.45 104.37
N GLY A 8 -16.63 -22.57 103.10
CA GLY A 8 -15.67 -22.80 102.00
C GLY A 8 -16.06 -23.74 100.85
N GLU A 9 -17.18 -24.48 100.92
CA GLU A 9 -17.57 -25.34 99.78
C GLU A 9 -18.48 -24.64 98.76
N ALA A 10 -19.12 -23.53 99.17
CA ALA A 10 -19.99 -22.70 98.32
C ALA A 10 -21.01 -23.49 97.48
N ASP A 11 -21.47 -24.64 98.01
CA ASP A 11 -22.46 -25.48 97.35
C ASP A 11 -23.85 -24.82 97.39
N LEU A 12 -24.15 -24.08 96.32
CA LEU A 12 -25.43 -23.40 96.13
C LEU A 12 -26.59 -24.35 95.80
N THR A 13 -26.39 -25.68 95.81
CA THR A 13 -27.49 -26.65 95.65
C THR A 13 -28.22 -26.93 96.96
N GLN A 14 -27.62 -26.55 98.10
CA GLN A 14 -28.20 -26.77 99.43
C GLN A 14 -29.41 -25.85 99.67
N ARG A 15 -30.44 -26.38 100.34
CA ARG A 15 -31.64 -25.62 100.74
C ARG A 15 -31.98 -25.89 102.21
N LEU A 16 -32.55 -24.91 102.89
CA LEU A 16 -33.07 -25.04 104.26
C LEU A 16 -34.46 -25.69 104.23
N THR A 17 -34.69 -26.66 105.11
CA THR A 17 -36.02 -27.26 105.30
C THR A 17 -36.94 -26.26 105.99
N VAL A 18 -38.12 -26.00 105.42
CA VAL A 18 -39.12 -25.09 105.98
C VAL A 18 -40.09 -25.90 106.85
N THR A 19 -40.03 -25.73 108.17
CA THR A 19 -40.79 -26.55 109.14
C THR A 19 -41.84 -25.79 109.94
N SER A 20 -41.89 -24.46 109.85
CA SER A 20 -42.82 -23.58 110.58
C SER A 20 -43.32 -22.43 109.68
N GLN A 21 -44.43 -21.79 110.05
CA GLN A 21 -44.97 -20.59 109.37
C GLN A 21 -44.65 -19.28 110.12
N ASP A 22 -43.83 -19.37 111.17
CA ASP A 22 -43.31 -18.22 111.92
C ASP A 22 -42.16 -17.50 111.18
N GLU A 23 -41.56 -16.51 111.85
CA GLU A 23 -40.47 -15.70 111.35
C GLU A 23 -39.25 -16.54 110.91
N MET A 24 -39.01 -17.70 111.55
CA MET A 24 -37.91 -18.59 111.19
C MET A 24 -38.21 -19.38 109.92
N GLY A 25 -39.48 -19.79 109.73
CA GLY A 25 -39.97 -20.35 108.48
C GLY A 25 -39.85 -19.39 107.30
N GLN A 26 -40.21 -18.12 107.50
CA GLN A 26 -40.09 -17.07 106.48
C GLN A 26 -38.63 -16.75 106.13
N LEU A 27 -37.72 -16.79 107.10
CA LEU A 27 -36.29 -16.62 106.87
C LEU A 27 -35.71 -17.77 106.04
N ALA A 28 -36.09 -19.02 106.33
CA ALA A 28 -35.68 -20.19 105.54
C ALA A 28 -36.15 -20.11 104.08
N LEU A 29 -37.40 -19.67 103.85
CA LEU A 29 -37.95 -19.40 102.52
C LEU A 29 -37.17 -18.31 101.78
N SER A 30 -36.90 -17.19 102.46
CA SER A 30 -36.15 -16.05 101.89
C SER A 30 -34.71 -16.43 101.55
N PHE A 31 -34.06 -17.23 102.39
CA PHE A 31 -32.72 -17.78 102.14
C PHE A 31 -32.70 -18.71 100.92
N ASN A 32 -33.65 -19.65 100.81
CA ASN A 32 -33.76 -20.53 99.65
C ASN A 32 -33.98 -19.72 98.35
N THR A 33 -34.85 -18.72 98.39
CA THR A 33 -35.08 -17.80 97.25
C THR A 33 -33.82 -17.04 96.85
N PHE A 34 -33.02 -16.60 97.83
CA PHE A 34 -31.73 -15.96 97.57
C PHE A 34 -30.72 -16.94 96.95
N MET A 35 -30.65 -18.18 97.45
CA MET A 35 -29.81 -19.24 96.88
C MET A 35 -30.22 -19.59 95.44
N ASP A 36 -31.52 -19.68 95.14
CA ASP A 36 -32.03 -19.91 93.78
C ASP A 36 -31.56 -18.79 92.82
N LYS A 37 -31.67 -17.52 93.23
CA LYS A 37 -31.21 -16.38 92.43
C LYS A 37 -29.69 -16.38 92.24
N LEU A 38 -28.93 -16.70 93.28
CA LEU A 38 -27.47 -16.79 93.22
C LEU A 38 -27.02 -17.92 92.28
N GLN A 39 -27.64 -19.09 92.40
CA GLN A 39 -27.38 -20.24 91.53
C GLN A 39 -27.68 -19.89 90.07
N SER A 40 -28.85 -19.30 89.79
CA SER A 40 -29.21 -18.85 88.43
C SER A 40 -28.19 -17.85 87.89
N THR A 41 -27.77 -16.86 88.69
CA THR A 41 -26.79 -15.85 88.28
C THR A 41 -25.43 -16.48 87.96
N LEU A 42 -24.95 -17.44 88.76
CA LEU A 42 -23.69 -18.14 88.48
C LEU A 42 -23.79 -19.04 87.25
N THR A 43 -24.94 -19.69 87.02
CA THR A 43 -25.20 -20.44 85.80
C THR A 43 -25.18 -19.53 84.57
N ASP A 44 -25.81 -18.35 84.65
CA ASP A 44 -25.78 -17.34 83.59
C ASP A 44 -24.36 -16.82 83.33
N ILE A 45 -23.57 -16.57 84.38
CA ILE A 45 -22.15 -16.18 84.26
C ILE A 45 -21.33 -17.27 83.57
N ASN A 46 -21.55 -18.54 83.90
CA ASN A 46 -20.85 -19.66 83.26
C ASN A 46 -21.22 -19.73 81.77
N HIS A 47 -22.51 -19.66 81.43
CA HIS A 47 -22.96 -19.62 80.05
C HIS A 47 -22.39 -18.42 79.28
N LEU A 48 -22.39 -17.23 79.88
CA LEU A 48 -21.79 -16.04 79.29
C LEU A 48 -20.29 -16.21 79.07
N SER A 49 -19.57 -16.82 80.01
CA SER A 49 -18.13 -17.06 79.90
C SER A 49 -17.81 -18.03 78.76
N GLN A 50 -18.59 -19.10 78.62
CA GLN A 50 -18.48 -20.03 77.49
C GLN A 50 -18.76 -19.33 76.16
N HIS A 51 -19.80 -18.50 76.12
CA HIS A 51 -20.15 -17.73 74.91
C HIS A 51 -19.03 -16.75 74.53
N ILE A 52 -18.45 -16.03 75.49
CA ILE A 52 -17.30 -15.14 75.27
C ILE A 52 -16.09 -15.93 74.72
N TYR A 53 -15.82 -17.12 75.27
CA TYR A 53 -14.75 -17.98 74.77
C TYR A 53 -14.97 -18.39 73.30
N THR A 54 -16.19 -18.80 72.94
CA THR A 54 -16.54 -19.14 71.54
C THR A 54 -16.44 -17.94 70.61
N VAL A 55 -16.88 -16.75 71.05
CA VAL A 55 -16.77 -15.52 70.25
C VAL A 55 -15.31 -15.13 70.06
N SER A 56 -14.48 -15.21 71.11
CA SER A 56 -13.05 -14.88 71.06
C SER A 56 -12.28 -15.79 70.12
N THR A 57 -12.50 -17.11 70.20
CA THR A 57 -11.87 -18.10 69.29
C THR A 57 -12.33 -17.90 67.85
N THR A 58 -13.59 -17.55 67.62
CA THR A 58 -14.11 -17.22 66.29
C THR A 58 -13.48 -15.93 65.74
N ALA A 59 -13.34 -14.90 66.57
CA ALA A 59 -12.70 -13.65 66.20
C ALA A 59 -11.21 -13.84 65.86
N GLN A 60 -10.50 -14.69 66.61
CA GLN A 60 -9.12 -15.06 66.30
C GLN A 60 -9.03 -15.74 64.92
N ARG A 61 -9.88 -16.73 64.65
CA ARG A 61 -9.92 -17.43 63.36
C ARG A 61 -10.22 -16.47 62.20
N ILE A 62 -11.18 -15.56 62.38
CA ILE A 62 -11.49 -14.54 61.37
C ILE A 62 -10.29 -13.63 61.13
N THR A 63 -9.60 -13.20 62.19
CA THR A 63 -8.40 -12.36 62.09
C THR A 63 -7.27 -13.05 61.33
N GLU A 64 -7.03 -14.34 61.60
CA GLU A 64 -6.05 -15.16 60.88
C GLU A 64 -6.39 -15.26 59.39
N GLN A 65 -7.66 -15.51 59.06
CA GLN A 65 -8.15 -15.55 57.67
C GLN A 65 -8.01 -14.19 56.97
N SER A 66 -8.32 -13.09 57.66
CA SER A 66 -8.15 -11.73 57.13
C SER A 66 -6.68 -11.41 56.86
N ASN A 67 -5.76 -11.82 57.74
CA ASN A 67 -4.33 -11.61 57.51
C ASN A 67 -3.83 -12.40 56.30
N GLU A 68 -4.28 -13.64 56.10
CA GLU A 68 -3.95 -14.42 54.90
C GLU A 68 -4.50 -13.76 53.62
N ALA A 69 -5.74 -13.27 53.67
CA ALA A 69 -6.37 -12.56 52.56
C ALA A 69 -5.61 -11.27 52.21
N ILE A 70 -5.22 -10.48 53.21
CA ILE A 70 -4.40 -9.27 53.04
C ILE A 70 -3.06 -9.61 52.39
N GLY A 71 -2.41 -10.70 52.79
CA GLY A 71 -1.16 -11.15 52.15
C GLY A 71 -1.34 -11.39 50.65
N LYS A 72 -2.40 -12.10 50.26
CA LYS A 72 -2.73 -12.35 48.84
C LYS A 72 -3.06 -11.05 48.09
N GLU A 73 -3.73 -10.10 48.73
CA GLU A 73 -4.06 -8.81 48.14
C GLU A 73 -2.80 -7.96 47.90
N VAL A 74 -1.85 -7.96 48.82
CA VAL A 74 -0.55 -7.30 48.65
C VAL A 74 0.21 -7.89 47.45
N ASP A 75 0.25 -9.20 47.31
CA ASP A 75 0.87 -9.87 46.16
C ASP A 75 0.19 -9.48 44.83
N ALA A 76 -1.15 -9.45 44.81
CA ALA A 76 -1.92 -9.03 43.65
C ALA A 76 -1.65 -7.55 43.28
N ILE A 77 -1.56 -6.66 44.26
CA ILE A 77 -1.21 -5.24 44.05
C ILE A 77 0.19 -5.11 43.44
N GLN A 78 1.16 -5.90 43.92
CA GLN A 78 2.52 -5.89 43.38
C GLN A 78 2.54 -6.34 41.91
N GLN A 79 1.77 -7.37 41.56
CA GLN A 79 1.62 -7.81 40.17
C GLN A 79 0.96 -6.75 39.28
N ILE A 80 -0.08 -6.08 39.79
CA ILE A 80 -0.74 -4.97 39.08
C ILE A 80 0.25 -3.82 38.84
N ALA A 81 1.06 -3.45 39.84
CA ALA A 81 2.06 -2.40 39.69
C ALA A 81 3.11 -2.75 38.61
N SER A 82 3.56 -4.01 38.56
CA SER A 82 4.43 -4.50 37.49
C SER A 82 3.76 -4.45 36.12
N ALA A 83 2.50 -4.89 36.02
CA ALA A 83 1.73 -4.83 34.78
C ALA A 83 1.55 -3.39 34.28
N ILE A 84 1.22 -2.44 35.17
CA ILE A 84 1.11 -1.02 34.85
C ILE A 84 2.43 -0.48 34.28
N THR A 85 3.56 -0.86 34.87
CA THR A 85 4.89 -0.45 34.39
C THR A 85 5.15 -0.98 32.99
N GLN A 86 4.85 -2.26 32.73
CA GLN A 86 4.99 -2.87 31.40
C GLN A 86 4.04 -2.23 30.37
N THR A 87 2.80 -1.93 30.75
CA THR A 87 1.83 -1.24 29.89
C THR A 87 2.31 0.17 29.56
N SER A 88 2.87 0.91 30.53
CA SER A 88 3.45 2.24 30.32
C SER A 88 4.58 2.20 29.29
N HIS A 89 5.51 1.25 29.41
CA HIS A 89 6.56 1.06 28.41
C HIS A 89 6.00 0.69 27.03
N SER A 90 4.97 -0.13 26.97
CA SER A 90 4.32 -0.51 25.71
C SER A 90 3.66 0.70 25.03
N ILE A 91 3.00 1.57 25.80
CA ILE A 91 2.40 2.82 25.30
C ILE A 91 3.48 3.76 24.75
N GLN A 92 4.61 3.91 25.45
CA GLN A 92 5.74 4.71 24.96
C GLN A 92 6.26 4.16 23.63
N HIS A 93 6.38 2.84 23.51
CA HIS A 93 6.84 2.19 22.30
C HIS A 93 5.86 2.35 21.13
N VAL A 94 4.54 2.32 21.40
CA VAL A 94 3.51 2.61 20.41
C VAL A 94 3.59 4.07 19.96
N ALA A 95 3.74 5.02 20.89
CA ALA A 95 3.87 6.44 20.56
C ALA A 95 5.08 6.73 19.67
N GLU A 96 6.24 6.13 19.97
CA GLU A 96 7.44 6.29 19.14
C GLU A 96 7.24 5.66 17.75
N ASN A 97 6.65 4.47 17.67
CA ASN A 97 6.33 3.85 16.39
C ASN A 97 5.36 4.69 15.56
N SER A 98 4.33 5.29 16.18
CA SER A 98 3.41 6.22 15.51
C SER A 98 4.14 7.45 14.97
N LYS A 99 5.09 8.01 15.72
CA LYS A 99 5.92 9.13 15.28
C LYS A 99 6.78 8.75 14.07
N VAL A 100 7.43 7.59 14.10
CA VAL A 100 8.21 7.08 12.96
C VAL A 100 7.31 6.84 11.74
N ALA A 101 6.11 6.30 11.93
CA ALA A 101 5.15 6.09 10.85
C ALA A 101 4.72 7.43 10.22
N ALA A 102 4.46 8.47 11.02
CA ALA A 102 4.12 9.80 10.52
C ALA A 102 5.26 10.42 9.69
N VAL A 103 6.51 10.28 10.13
CA VAL A 103 7.68 10.75 9.36
C VAL A 103 7.80 10.01 8.03
N LYS A 104 7.61 8.68 8.02
CA LYS A 104 7.65 7.88 6.78
C LYS A 104 6.50 8.22 5.83
N ALA A 105 5.30 8.45 6.37
CA ALA A 105 4.15 8.91 5.60
C ALA A 105 4.46 10.27 4.96
N HIS A 106 4.99 11.23 5.71
CA HIS A 106 5.38 12.52 5.17
C HIS A 106 6.45 12.42 4.07
N GLN A 107 7.44 11.54 4.24
CA GLN A 107 8.44 11.28 3.20
C GLN A 107 7.80 10.70 1.93
N ALA A 108 6.86 9.76 2.06
CA ALA A 108 6.13 9.20 0.93
C ALA A 108 5.27 10.25 0.20
N ASP A 109 4.68 11.22 0.92
CA ASP A 109 3.96 12.37 0.33
C ASP A 109 4.89 13.23 -0.54
N ILE A 110 6.09 13.55 -0.04
CA ILE A 110 7.10 14.31 -0.78
C ILE A 110 7.53 13.56 -2.04
N GLU A 111 7.82 12.26 -1.93
CA GLU A 111 8.22 11.43 -3.07
C GLU A 111 7.11 11.29 -4.11
N ALA A 112 5.86 11.09 -3.68
CA ALA A 112 4.71 11.04 -4.58
C ALA A 112 4.52 12.36 -5.33
N LYS A 113 4.62 13.50 -4.64
CA LYS A 113 4.56 14.85 -5.27
C LYS A 113 5.68 15.06 -6.28
N SER A 114 6.91 14.64 -5.94
CA SER A 114 8.03 14.66 -6.88
C SER A 114 7.75 13.79 -8.11
N GLY A 115 7.19 12.59 -7.91
CA GLY A 115 6.76 11.71 -8.99
C GLY A 115 5.74 12.34 -9.92
N VAL A 116 4.77 13.10 -9.40
CA VAL A 116 3.79 13.84 -10.22
C VAL A 116 4.49 14.86 -11.13
N ILE A 117 5.50 15.58 -10.62
CA ILE A 117 6.28 16.54 -11.42
C ILE A 117 6.98 15.81 -12.58
N VAL A 118 7.66 14.69 -12.29
CA VAL A 118 8.37 13.89 -13.31
C VAL A 118 7.40 13.34 -14.35
N VAL A 119 6.24 12.84 -13.94
CA VAL A 119 5.22 12.35 -14.88
C VAL A 119 4.73 13.45 -15.81
N ASN A 120 4.50 14.65 -15.28
CA ASN A 120 4.09 15.80 -16.10
C ASN A 120 5.18 16.20 -17.10
N GLU A 121 6.45 16.16 -16.69
CA GLU A 121 7.58 16.40 -17.59
C GLU A 121 7.65 15.35 -18.71
N VAL A 122 7.47 14.08 -18.38
CA VAL A 122 7.41 12.98 -19.36
C VAL A 122 6.25 13.18 -20.35
N ILE A 123 5.08 13.62 -19.89
CA ILE A 123 3.94 13.94 -20.76
C ILE A 123 4.31 15.04 -21.76
N GLN A 124 4.98 16.11 -21.32
CA GLN A 124 5.42 17.20 -22.20
C GLN A 124 6.43 16.71 -23.24
N ILE A 125 7.44 15.94 -22.81
CA ILE A 125 8.48 15.39 -23.70
C ILE A 125 7.87 14.48 -24.76
N ILE A 126 6.98 13.55 -24.38
CA ILE A 126 6.38 12.61 -25.32
C ILE A 126 5.41 13.34 -26.28
N SER A 127 4.71 14.37 -25.80
CA SER A 127 3.85 15.20 -26.66
C SER A 127 4.68 15.91 -27.72
N GLY A 128 5.78 16.55 -27.33
CA GLY A 128 6.72 17.17 -28.27
C GLY A 128 7.33 16.17 -29.25
N LEU A 129 7.71 14.98 -28.78
CA LEU A 129 8.19 13.90 -29.65
C LEU A 129 7.14 13.48 -30.70
N SER A 130 5.86 13.42 -30.32
CA SER A 130 4.78 13.11 -31.26
C SER A 130 4.67 14.17 -32.35
N GLU A 131 4.80 15.45 -32.00
CA GLU A 131 4.79 16.55 -32.97
C GLU A 131 6.00 16.47 -33.92
N GLU A 132 7.20 16.21 -33.40
CA GLU A 132 8.40 16.04 -34.23
C GLU A 132 8.27 14.86 -35.21
N VAL A 133 7.70 13.74 -34.76
CA VAL A 133 7.46 12.58 -35.63
C VAL A 133 6.45 12.90 -36.74
N LEU A 134 5.39 13.65 -36.43
CA LEU A 134 4.42 14.09 -37.44
C LEU A 134 5.06 15.05 -38.46
N GLN A 135 5.86 16.00 -37.98
CA GLN A 135 6.58 16.95 -38.83
C GLN A 135 7.57 16.24 -39.76
N ALA A 136 8.33 15.29 -39.23
CA ALA A 136 9.24 14.48 -40.05
C ALA A 136 8.44 13.63 -41.06
N GLY A 137 7.24 13.17 -40.70
CA GLY A 137 6.33 12.46 -41.61
C GLY A 137 5.94 13.31 -42.82
N HIS A 138 5.65 14.60 -42.61
CA HIS A 138 5.40 15.55 -43.70
C HIS A 138 6.60 15.71 -44.64
N THR A 139 7.82 15.85 -44.09
CA THR A 139 9.04 15.94 -44.91
C THR A 139 9.26 14.70 -45.77
N VAL A 140 8.97 13.50 -45.24
CA VAL A 140 9.08 12.26 -46.01
C VAL A 140 7.98 12.15 -47.08
N GLN A 141 6.78 12.67 -46.82
CA GLN A 141 5.72 12.77 -47.83
C GLN A 141 6.11 13.72 -48.99
N GLU A 142 6.74 14.86 -48.70
CA GLU A 142 7.29 15.74 -49.74
C GLU A 142 8.37 15.03 -50.58
N LEU A 143 9.26 14.27 -49.93
CA LEU A 143 10.25 13.44 -50.64
C LEU A 143 9.58 12.39 -51.55
N SER A 144 8.46 11.80 -51.10
CA SER A 144 7.66 10.89 -51.93
C SER A 144 7.06 11.60 -53.15
N ALA A 145 6.64 12.86 -53.03
CA ALA A 145 6.14 13.64 -54.16
C ALA A 145 7.26 14.01 -55.15
N HIS A 146 8.45 14.33 -54.65
CA HIS A 146 9.63 14.59 -55.49
C HIS A 146 10.08 13.35 -56.25
N THR A 147 10.10 12.17 -55.62
CA THR A 147 10.42 10.91 -56.30
C THR A 147 9.42 10.58 -57.40
N GLN A 148 8.13 10.84 -57.21
CA GLN A 148 7.13 10.69 -58.27
C GLN A 148 7.37 11.64 -59.46
N THR A 149 7.79 12.86 -59.18
CA THR A 149 8.15 13.85 -60.22
C THR A 149 9.38 13.40 -61.00
N ILE A 150 10.41 12.89 -60.32
CA ILE A 150 11.61 12.34 -60.96
C ILE A 150 11.24 11.14 -61.83
N LYS A 151 10.37 10.25 -61.36
CA LYS A 151 9.89 9.08 -62.14
C LYS A 151 9.24 9.52 -63.45
N SER A 152 8.39 10.54 -63.43
CA SER A 152 7.79 11.11 -64.64
C SER A 152 8.82 11.70 -65.60
N ALA A 153 9.87 12.36 -65.09
CA ALA A 153 10.96 12.88 -65.92
C ALA A 153 11.78 11.76 -66.56
N LEU A 154 12.07 10.68 -65.82
CA LEU A 154 12.76 9.50 -66.35
C LEU A 154 11.96 8.82 -67.46
N ASP A 155 10.63 8.71 -67.30
CA ASP A 155 9.75 8.17 -68.35
C ASP A 155 9.79 9.02 -69.63
N MET A 156 9.85 10.35 -69.49
CA MET A 156 10.04 11.26 -70.62
C MET A 156 11.41 11.06 -71.30
N ILE A 157 12.50 10.90 -70.52
CA ILE A 157 13.84 10.65 -71.06
C ILE A 157 13.88 9.32 -71.84
N ILE A 158 13.28 8.26 -71.29
CA ILE A 158 13.17 6.96 -71.99
C ILE A 158 12.40 7.13 -73.30
N SER A 159 11.30 7.88 -73.29
CA SER A 159 10.52 8.18 -74.50
C SER A 159 11.36 8.93 -75.55
N ILE A 160 12.09 9.96 -75.14
CA ILE A 160 12.99 10.74 -76.02
C ILE A 160 14.10 9.85 -76.57
N SER A 161 14.80 9.07 -75.73
CA SER A 161 15.86 8.17 -76.17
C SER A 161 15.35 7.12 -77.15
N ASN A 162 14.15 6.57 -76.95
CA ASN A 162 13.53 5.65 -77.89
C ASN A 162 13.19 6.33 -79.23
N GLN A 163 12.69 7.57 -79.21
CA GLN A 163 12.47 8.36 -80.43
C GLN A 163 13.79 8.67 -81.15
N THR A 164 14.84 9.07 -80.42
CA THR A 164 16.17 9.32 -80.98
C THR A 164 16.76 8.05 -81.60
N ASN A 165 16.59 6.90 -80.95
CA ASN A 165 17.01 5.59 -81.47
C ASN A 165 16.28 5.24 -82.79
N LEU A 166 14.97 5.53 -82.87
CA LEU A 166 14.18 5.35 -84.10
C LEU A 166 14.59 6.32 -85.22
N LEU A 167 14.84 7.59 -84.89
CA LEU A 167 15.34 8.59 -85.84
C LEU A 167 16.72 8.22 -86.39
N ALA A 168 17.62 7.78 -85.51
CA ALA A 168 18.95 7.32 -85.89
C ALA A 168 18.91 6.07 -86.78
N LEU A 169 18.00 5.13 -86.49
CA LEU A 169 17.76 3.97 -87.34
C LEU A 169 17.32 4.37 -88.75
N ASN A 170 16.35 5.30 -88.86
CA ASN A 170 15.90 5.79 -90.16
C ASN A 170 17.03 6.51 -90.92
N ALA A 171 17.86 7.29 -90.23
CA ALA A 171 19.02 7.94 -90.82
C ALA A 171 20.08 6.93 -91.30
N ALA A 172 20.34 5.87 -90.54
CA ALA A 172 21.26 4.80 -90.93
C ALA A 172 20.77 4.06 -92.19
N ILE A 173 19.46 3.80 -92.28
CA ILE A 173 18.84 3.19 -93.47
C ILE A 173 19.02 4.09 -94.70
N GLU A 174 18.76 5.40 -94.57
CA GLU A 174 18.87 6.32 -95.71
C GLU A 174 20.34 6.56 -96.11
N ALA A 175 21.26 6.58 -95.14
CA ALA A 175 22.69 6.64 -95.39
C ALA A 175 23.21 5.40 -96.15
N ALA A 176 22.73 4.20 -95.81
CA ALA A 176 23.03 2.98 -96.55
C ALA A 176 22.49 3.05 -98.00
N ARG A 177 21.33 3.69 -98.20
CA ARG A 177 20.69 3.89 -99.50
C ARG A 177 21.48 4.84 -100.43
N ALA A 178 22.20 5.80 -99.86
CA ALA A 178 23.07 6.74 -100.58
C ALA A 178 24.44 6.14 -100.99
N GLY A 179 24.74 4.90 -100.61
CA GLY A 179 25.97 4.19 -100.98
C GLY A 179 27.24 4.84 -100.43
N GLU A 180 28.29 4.96 -101.26
CA GLU A 180 29.59 5.52 -100.85
C GLU A 180 29.51 6.99 -100.36
N GLN A 181 28.54 7.77 -100.84
CA GLN A 181 28.35 9.17 -100.42
C GLN A 181 27.73 9.29 -99.01
N GLY A 182 27.03 8.25 -98.54
CA GLY A 182 26.35 8.22 -97.24
C GLY A 182 27.21 7.66 -96.10
N ARG A 183 28.43 7.19 -96.39
CA ARG A 183 29.26 6.42 -95.46
C ARG A 183 29.59 7.16 -94.17
N GLY A 184 29.89 8.47 -94.25
CA GLY A 184 30.11 9.31 -93.08
C GLY A 184 28.85 9.52 -92.23
N PHE A 185 27.68 9.67 -92.87
CA PHE A 185 26.40 9.78 -92.17
C PHE A 185 25.98 8.48 -91.50
N ALA A 186 26.28 7.33 -92.10
CA ALA A 186 25.99 6.02 -91.51
C ALA A 186 26.72 5.82 -90.18
N VAL A 187 28.01 6.19 -90.09
CA VAL A 187 28.79 6.09 -88.85
C VAL A 187 28.21 6.99 -87.75
N VAL A 188 27.83 8.22 -88.10
CA VAL A 188 27.20 9.14 -87.14
C VAL A 188 25.85 8.60 -86.67
N ALA A 189 25.04 8.05 -87.57
CA ALA A 189 23.74 7.47 -87.23
C ALA A 189 23.87 6.27 -86.27
N ASP A 190 24.84 5.37 -86.50
CA ASP A 190 25.11 4.25 -85.61
C ASP A 190 25.62 4.70 -84.23
N GLU A 191 26.47 5.73 -84.17
CA GLU A 191 26.94 6.28 -82.88
C GLU A 191 25.79 6.94 -82.10
N VAL A 192 24.91 7.70 -82.76
CA VAL A 192 23.71 8.28 -82.13
C VAL A 192 22.77 7.19 -81.62
N ARG A 193 22.61 6.10 -82.39
CA ARG A 193 21.80 4.95 -82.00
C ARG A 193 22.38 4.24 -80.77
N ALA A 194 23.69 4.00 -80.75
CA ALA A 194 24.38 3.41 -79.61
C ALA A 194 24.27 4.30 -78.36
N LEU A 195 24.41 5.62 -78.52
CA LEU A 195 24.25 6.60 -77.45
C LEU A 195 22.82 6.58 -76.89
N ALA A 196 21.80 6.60 -77.76
CA ALA A 196 20.40 6.52 -77.36
C ALA A 196 20.09 5.23 -76.57
N SER A 197 20.63 4.08 -77.00
CA SER A 197 20.49 2.82 -76.27
C SER A 197 21.19 2.84 -74.91
N ARG A 198 22.38 3.46 -74.80
CA ARG A 198 23.08 3.64 -73.52
C ARG A 198 22.30 4.56 -72.58
N THR A 199 21.71 5.64 -73.11
CA THR A 199 20.86 6.54 -72.33
C THR A 199 19.64 5.81 -71.78
N THR A 200 18.86 5.08 -72.61
CA THR A 200 17.70 4.30 -72.15
C THR A 200 18.09 3.32 -71.03
N LYS A 201 19.22 2.60 -71.19
CA LYS A 201 19.69 1.65 -70.17
C LYS A 201 20.02 2.36 -68.84
N ALA A 202 20.78 3.45 -68.89
CA ALA A 202 21.12 4.22 -67.69
C ALA A 202 19.88 4.82 -67.01
N THR A 203 18.92 5.32 -67.80
CA THR A 203 17.66 5.85 -67.26
C THR A 203 16.82 4.76 -66.58
N GLN A 204 16.83 3.53 -67.12
CA GLN A 204 16.15 2.38 -66.51
C GLN A 204 16.79 1.96 -65.18
N GLU A 205 18.12 1.99 -65.09
CA GLU A 205 18.86 1.74 -63.85
C GLU A 205 18.50 2.80 -62.78
N ILE A 206 18.48 4.09 -63.14
CA ILE A 206 18.06 5.17 -62.24
C ILE A 206 16.60 4.99 -61.81
N LYS A 207 15.70 4.62 -62.72
CA LYS A 207 14.28 4.37 -62.40
C LYS A 207 14.12 3.31 -61.32
N THR A 208 14.94 2.26 -61.38
CA THR A 208 14.94 1.18 -60.37
C THR A 208 15.35 1.70 -58.99
N VAL A 209 16.36 2.58 -58.93
CA VAL A 209 16.79 3.24 -57.69
C VAL A 209 15.67 4.14 -57.14
N ILE A 210 14.98 4.88 -58.00
CA ILE A 210 13.85 5.74 -57.60
C ILE A 210 12.65 4.93 -57.11
N ASP A 211 12.35 3.78 -57.73
CA ASP A 211 11.28 2.89 -57.26
C ASP A 211 11.58 2.33 -55.87
N ASN A 212 12.83 1.92 -55.62
CA ASN A 212 13.28 1.49 -54.29
C ASN A 212 13.20 2.63 -53.26
N LEU A 213 13.61 3.85 -53.65
CA LEU A 213 13.52 5.03 -52.79
C LEU A 213 12.05 5.34 -52.42
N SER A 214 11.15 5.29 -53.41
CA SER A 214 9.71 5.48 -53.19
C SER A 214 9.15 4.44 -52.22
N SER A 215 9.45 3.15 -52.42
CA SER A 215 9.05 2.09 -51.48
C SER A 215 9.58 2.34 -50.06
N GLY A 216 10.84 2.75 -49.93
CA GLY A 216 11.46 3.07 -48.64
C GLY A 216 10.79 4.26 -47.95
N THR A 217 10.44 5.31 -48.69
CA THR A 217 9.71 6.46 -48.14
C THR A 217 8.32 6.07 -47.64
N HIS A 218 7.59 5.23 -48.38
CA HIS A 218 6.26 4.75 -47.98
C HIS A 218 6.30 3.96 -46.68
N GLN A 219 7.23 3.01 -46.58
CA GLN A 219 7.44 2.23 -45.36
C GLN A 219 7.83 3.12 -44.17
N THR A 220 8.63 4.15 -44.41
CA THR A 220 9.04 5.11 -43.38
C THR A 220 7.84 5.89 -42.84
N VAL A 221 6.95 6.38 -43.70
CA VAL A 221 5.71 7.06 -43.30
C VAL A 221 4.81 6.14 -42.47
N GLU A 222 4.66 4.87 -42.83
CA GLU A 222 3.88 3.92 -42.00
C GLU A 222 4.47 3.75 -40.60
N ILE A 223 5.79 3.64 -40.48
CA ILE A 223 6.47 3.52 -39.19
C ILE A 223 6.25 4.80 -38.36
N MET A 224 6.35 5.97 -38.98
CA MET A 224 6.14 7.25 -38.29
C MET A 224 4.71 7.40 -37.76
N ASN A 225 3.71 7.02 -38.56
CA ASN A 225 2.31 7.01 -38.11
C ASN A 225 2.11 6.07 -36.91
N LYS A 226 2.71 4.87 -36.93
CA LYS A 226 2.68 3.94 -35.79
C LYS A 226 3.38 4.52 -34.56
N SER A 227 4.53 5.17 -34.74
CA SER A 227 5.28 5.82 -33.67
C SER A 227 4.50 6.97 -33.03
N SER A 228 3.82 7.79 -33.82
CA SER A 228 2.93 8.86 -33.30
C SER A 228 1.78 8.27 -32.49
N ALA A 229 1.12 7.22 -32.98
CA ALA A 229 0.06 6.53 -32.22
C ALA A 229 0.57 5.95 -30.89
N LEU A 230 1.79 5.40 -30.86
CA LEU A 230 2.43 4.92 -29.63
C LEU A 230 2.80 6.05 -28.66
N ALA A 231 3.22 7.21 -29.16
CA ALA A 231 3.48 8.39 -28.35
C ALA A 231 2.19 8.87 -27.65
N ILE A 232 1.08 8.99 -28.39
CA ILE A 232 -0.23 9.36 -27.83
C ILE A 232 -0.66 8.37 -26.73
N ARG A 233 -0.51 7.06 -26.97
CA ARG A 233 -0.84 6.05 -25.95
C ARG A 233 0.06 6.16 -24.73
N SER A 234 1.35 6.47 -24.92
CA SER A 234 2.29 6.67 -23.82
C SER A 234 1.93 7.88 -22.95
N VAL A 235 1.45 8.97 -23.56
CA VAL A 235 0.91 10.13 -22.82
C VAL A 235 -0.28 9.73 -21.94
N GLU A 236 -1.23 8.96 -22.47
CA GLU A 236 -2.39 8.53 -21.67
C GLU A 236 -1.98 7.61 -20.50
N MET A 237 -1.04 6.69 -20.72
CA MET A 237 -0.52 5.84 -19.64
C MET A 237 0.23 6.65 -18.58
N ALA A 238 1.04 7.64 -18.99
CA ALA A 238 1.71 8.54 -18.07
C ALA A 238 0.68 9.34 -17.25
N ARG A 239 -0.40 9.84 -17.88
CA ARG A 239 -1.48 10.54 -17.19
C ARG A 239 -2.14 9.68 -16.11
N GLN A 240 -2.43 8.42 -16.41
CA GLN A 240 -2.99 7.47 -15.44
C GLN A 240 -2.03 7.19 -14.27
N ALA A 241 -0.73 7.13 -14.53
CA ALA A 241 0.28 7.04 -13.47
C ALA A 241 0.29 8.30 -12.59
N GLY A 242 0.18 9.49 -13.19
CA GLY A 242 0.06 10.77 -12.47
C GLY A 242 -1.18 10.83 -11.58
N ASP A 243 -2.33 10.39 -12.09
CA ASP A 243 -3.58 10.30 -11.32
C ASP A 243 -3.45 9.34 -10.12
N SER A 244 -2.77 8.21 -10.32
CA SER A 244 -2.51 7.24 -9.25
C SER A 244 -1.60 7.83 -8.16
N LEU A 245 -0.56 8.59 -8.54
CA LEU A 245 0.28 9.31 -7.59
C LEU A 245 -0.54 10.35 -6.80
N ASN A 246 -1.42 11.11 -7.45
CA ASN A 246 -2.31 12.06 -6.78
C ASN A 246 -3.27 11.39 -5.79
N VAL A 247 -3.72 10.16 -6.06
CA VAL A 247 -4.50 9.36 -5.10
C VAL A 247 -3.65 9.01 -3.88
N ILE A 248 -2.40 8.58 -4.08
CA ILE A 248 -1.46 8.29 -2.98
C ILE A 248 -1.21 9.54 -2.13
N THR A 249 -0.93 10.69 -2.76
CA THR A 249 -0.72 11.97 -2.06
C THR A 249 -1.91 12.36 -1.18
N ARG A 250 -3.14 12.18 -1.67
CA ARG A 250 -4.36 12.42 -0.89
C ARG A 250 -4.52 11.45 0.27
N ALA A 251 -4.34 10.15 0.02
CA ALA A 251 -4.47 9.13 1.06
C ALA A 251 -3.45 9.33 2.18
N VAL A 252 -2.23 9.76 1.86
CA VAL A 252 -1.19 10.05 2.86
C VAL A 252 -1.50 11.34 3.63
N SER A 253 -2.13 12.34 3.00
CA SER A 253 -2.53 13.58 3.67
C SER A 253 -3.68 13.39 4.67
N GLU A 254 -4.40 12.27 4.62
CA GLU A 254 -5.47 11.91 5.55
C GLU A 254 -4.98 11.13 6.79
N ILE A 255 -3.69 10.76 6.85
CA ILE A 255 -3.03 10.06 7.97
C ILE A 255 -2.42 11.06 8.95
#